data_AF-B7CAC0-F1
#
_entry.id   AF-B7CAC0-F1
#
_cell.length_a   1.000
_cell.length_b   1.000
_cell.length_c   1.000
_cell.angle_alpha   90.00
_cell.angle_beta   90.00
_cell.angle_gamma   90.00
#
_symmetry.space_group_name_H-M   'P 1'
#
loop_
_entity.id
_entity.type
_entity.pdbx_description
1 polymer ?
#
loop_
_entity_poly.entity_id
_entity_poly.type
_entity_poly.pdbx_seq_one_letter_code
_entity_poly.pdbx_strand_id
1 'polypeptide(L)'
;MFLELRAKKCFVFNNQIVFSLDPTNKTTAIYGPNNAGKTCLIKYIQAMKGILLNQRIELKSNLFSNDSVCELGITFEYEKKEYSYDVKYDTKTNQFVYECLTSKGDVLYKKDLLNRIFDCKDEQTKKFMSYIASDNVLFHFMDTKYMRDIKEIFVSFAKMIDIINTNQWNVSSGAEKLIKLLKHLDPQRILIVDNLDDGLDSEVVNKILEMSTSSQMIFVAYNTSILNCDDFWFVHRENENVYVYSFDNVDNVMELYKRE
;
A
#
# COMPACT_ATOMS: atom_id res chain seq x y z
N MET A 1 -1.18 -1.45 -11.36
CA MET A 1 -2.24 -0.88 -10.50
C MET A 1 -2.34 -1.69 -9.21
N PHE A 2 -2.70 -1.09 -8.07
CA PHE A 2 -3.03 -1.88 -6.88
C PHE A 2 -4.39 -2.54 -7.05
N LEU A 3 -4.50 -3.78 -6.57
CA LEU A 3 -5.74 -4.57 -6.53
C LEU A 3 -6.11 -4.91 -5.09
N GLU A 4 -5.13 -5.15 -4.23
CA GLU A 4 -5.41 -5.39 -2.82
C GLU A 4 -4.23 -5.01 -1.93
N LEU A 5 -4.52 -4.45 -0.75
CA LEU A 5 -3.55 -4.21 0.30
C LEU A 5 -3.99 -4.96 1.56
N ARG A 6 -3.08 -5.68 2.21
CA ARG A 6 -3.32 -6.43 3.44
C ARG A 6 -2.30 -6.05 4.50
N ALA A 7 -2.76 -5.71 5.69
CA ALA A 7 -1.86 -5.32 6.78
C ALA A 7 -2.34 -5.91 8.11
N LYS A 8 -1.42 -6.41 8.92
CA LYS A 8 -1.72 -6.99 10.23
C LYS A 8 -0.54 -6.79 11.19
N LYS A 9 -0.84 -6.60 12.47
CA LYS A 9 0.13 -6.37 13.56
C LYS A 9 1.13 -5.22 13.29
N CYS A 10 0.76 -4.26 12.45
CA CYS A 10 1.62 -3.14 12.09
C CYS A 10 0.92 -1.80 12.34
N PHE A 11 1.68 -0.81 12.82
CA PHE A 11 1.16 0.50 13.23
C PHE A 11 -0.03 0.38 14.20
N VAL A 12 -1.21 0.84 13.80
CA VAL A 12 -2.46 0.72 14.57
C VAL A 12 -3.26 -0.52 14.21
N PHE A 13 -2.87 -1.27 13.19
CA PHE A 13 -3.58 -2.45 12.70
C PHE A 13 -3.20 -3.67 13.54
N ASN A 14 -4.02 -4.00 14.55
CA ASN A 14 -3.83 -5.23 15.33
C ASN A 14 -4.31 -6.46 14.53
N ASN A 15 -5.57 -6.42 14.11
CA ASN A 15 -6.18 -7.40 13.22
C ASN A 15 -5.83 -7.15 11.75
N GLN A 16 -6.15 -8.13 10.90
CA GLN A 16 -5.93 -8.00 9.47
C GLN A 16 -6.92 -7.00 8.89
N ILE A 17 -6.41 -5.97 8.24
CA ILE A 17 -7.18 -5.10 7.34
C ILE A 17 -6.96 -5.57 5.90
N VAL A 18 -8.00 -5.42 5.07
CA VAL A 18 -7.95 -5.73 3.64
C VAL A 18 -8.57 -4.56 2.88
N PHE A 19 -7.84 -4.01 1.92
CA PHE A 19 -8.24 -2.89 1.07
C PHE A 19 -8.25 -3.36 -0.38
N SER A 20 -9.40 -3.83 -0.85
CA SER A 20 -9.56 -4.45 -2.18
C SER A 20 -10.06 -3.41 -3.19
N LEU A 21 -9.20 -3.04 -4.12
CA LEU A 21 -9.41 -1.97 -5.09
C LEU A 21 -9.92 -2.53 -6.41
N ASP A 22 -11.00 -1.97 -6.94
CA ASP A 22 -11.44 -2.27 -8.30
C ASP A 22 -10.46 -1.64 -9.31
N PRO A 23 -9.87 -2.42 -10.24
CA PRO A 23 -8.94 -1.90 -11.24
C PRO A 23 -9.57 -0.95 -12.26
N THR A 24 -10.90 -0.88 -12.34
CA THR A 24 -11.62 0.08 -13.18
C THR A 24 -11.73 1.46 -12.53
N ASN A 25 -11.59 1.54 -11.20
CA ASN A 25 -11.67 2.77 -10.44
C ASN A 25 -10.31 3.50 -10.48
N LYS A 26 -10.33 4.73 -11.00
CA LYS A 26 -9.12 5.56 -11.09
C LYS A 26 -8.90 6.36 -9.82
N THR A 27 -9.96 6.70 -9.10
CA THR A 27 -9.92 7.59 -7.94
C THR A 27 -10.58 6.95 -6.73
N THR A 28 -9.82 6.82 -5.64
CA THR A 28 -10.28 6.25 -4.38
C THR A 28 -10.04 7.24 -3.24
N ALA A 29 -11.11 7.66 -2.58
CA ALA A 29 -11.04 8.50 -1.39
C ALA A 29 -11.10 7.65 -0.12
N ILE A 30 -10.20 7.92 0.83
CA ILE A 30 -10.15 7.27 2.14
C ILE A 30 -10.55 8.30 3.20
N TYR A 31 -11.74 8.08 3.76
CA TYR A 31 -12.33 8.83 4.86
C TYR A 31 -12.18 8.08 6.19
N GLY A 32 -12.58 8.76 7.27
CA GLY A 32 -12.49 8.26 8.63
C GLY A 32 -12.21 9.38 9.64
N PRO A 33 -12.52 9.20 10.92
CA PRO A 33 -12.22 10.15 11.97
C PRO A 33 -10.73 10.45 12.14
N ASN A 34 -10.43 11.49 12.91
CA ASN A 34 -9.07 11.74 13.39
C ASN A 34 -8.56 10.53 14.18
N ASN A 35 -7.30 10.15 13.96
CA ASN A 35 -6.64 9.02 14.63
C ASN A 35 -7.21 7.62 14.33
N ALA A 36 -8.12 7.48 13.34
CA ALA A 36 -8.69 6.19 12.97
C ALA A 36 -7.70 5.24 12.26
N GLY A 37 -6.59 5.78 11.72
CA GLY A 37 -5.55 4.98 11.07
C GLY A 37 -5.32 5.27 9.58
N LYS A 38 -6.00 6.27 8.99
CA LYS A 38 -5.85 6.66 7.58
C LYS A 38 -4.39 6.88 7.14
N THR A 39 -3.66 7.73 7.85
CA THR A 39 -2.22 7.97 7.57
C THR A 39 -1.35 6.72 7.80
N CYS A 40 -1.78 5.78 8.67
CA CYS A 40 -1.05 4.51 8.82
C CYS A 40 -1.18 3.62 7.58
N LEU A 41 -2.27 3.72 6.82
CA LEU A 41 -2.41 3.04 5.52
C LEU A 41 -1.42 3.62 4.50
N ILE A 42 -1.20 4.94 4.49
CA ILE A 42 -0.18 5.55 3.63
C ILE A 42 1.23 5.10 4.03
N LYS A 43 1.53 5.08 5.34
CA LYS A 43 2.81 4.55 5.86
C LYS A 43 3.02 3.08 5.53
N TYR A 44 1.95 2.29 5.51
CA TYR A 44 1.97 0.90 5.06
C TYR A 44 2.39 0.80 3.58
N ILE A 45 1.77 1.60 2.68
CA ILE A 45 2.13 1.61 1.25
C ILE A 45 3.59 2.06 1.08
N GLN A 46 4.04 3.05 1.85
CA GLN A 46 5.42 3.51 1.85
C GLN A 46 6.39 2.42 2.30
N ALA A 47 6.07 1.67 3.35
CA ALA A 47 6.87 0.54 3.80
C ALA A 47 6.95 -0.57 2.72
N MET A 48 5.82 -0.93 2.10
CA MET A 48 5.81 -1.91 1.01
C MET A 48 6.65 -1.45 -0.18
N LYS A 49 6.48 -0.20 -0.63
CA LYS A 49 7.33 0.38 -1.69
C LYS A 49 8.81 0.31 -1.33
N GLY A 50 9.16 0.62 -0.07
CA GLY A 50 10.53 0.53 0.43
C GLY A 50 11.09 -0.90 0.36
N ILE A 51 10.30 -1.89 0.79
CA ILE A 51 10.65 -3.32 0.70
C ILE A 51 10.95 -3.71 -0.76
N LEU A 52 10.05 -3.34 -1.69
CA LEU A 52 10.22 -3.69 -3.10
C LEU A 52 11.47 -3.06 -3.72
N LEU A 53 11.83 -1.86 -3.29
CA LEU A 53 12.99 -1.11 -3.78
C LEU A 53 14.29 -1.39 -3.01
N ASN A 54 14.29 -2.29 -2.03
CA ASN A 54 15.42 -2.53 -1.14
C ASN A 54 15.88 -1.28 -0.39
N GLN A 55 14.94 -0.45 0.05
CA GLN A 55 15.20 0.77 0.81
C GLN A 55 15.01 0.52 2.30
N ARG A 56 15.47 1.48 3.12
CA ARG A 56 15.24 1.44 4.56
C ARG A 56 13.74 1.34 4.86
N ILE A 57 13.37 0.35 5.66
CA ILE A 57 11.99 0.07 6.01
C ILE A 57 11.63 0.84 7.28
N GLU A 58 10.68 1.75 7.19
CA GLU A 58 10.11 2.44 8.34
C GLU A 58 8.79 1.77 8.75
N LEU A 59 8.91 0.60 9.38
CA LEU A 59 7.79 -0.18 9.85
C LEU A 59 7.82 -0.32 11.37
N LYS A 60 6.66 -0.16 12.01
CA LYS A 60 6.50 -0.34 13.45
C LYS A 60 5.49 -1.45 13.71
N SER A 61 5.83 -2.37 14.59
CA SER A 61 4.89 -3.34 15.13
C SER A 61 3.79 -2.64 15.91
N ASN A 62 2.61 -3.26 15.94
CA ASN A 62 1.51 -2.75 16.73
C ASN A 62 1.85 -2.81 18.24
N LEU A 63 1.55 -1.72 18.95
CA LEU A 63 1.91 -1.58 20.36
C LEU A 63 1.12 -2.53 21.27
N PHE A 64 -0.06 -2.99 20.85
CA PHE A 64 -0.97 -3.80 21.65
C PHE A 64 -0.89 -5.30 21.33
N SER A 65 -0.30 -5.67 20.19
CA SER A 65 -0.19 -7.08 19.78
C SER A 65 0.86 -7.88 20.58
N ASN A 66 1.79 -7.20 21.28
CA ASN A 66 2.99 -7.79 21.89
C ASN A 66 3.83 -8.65 20.90
N ASP A 67 3.63 -8.46 19.60
CA ASP A 67 4.28 -9.22 18.53
C ASP A 67 5.09 -8.28 17.64
N SER A 68 6.39 -8.54 17.49
CA SER A 68 7.27 -7.72 16.66
C SER A 68 7.15 -8.05 15.17
N VAL A 69 6.47 -9.14 14.81
CA VAL A 69 6.27 -9.60 13.45
C VAL A 69 5.05 -8.92 12.83
N CYS A 70 5.33 -8.00 11.93
CA CYS A 70 4.33 -7.37 11.07
C CYS A 70 4.03 -8.27 9.86
N GLU A 71 2.77 -8.37 9.45
CA GLU A 71 2.37 -9.06 8.22
C GLU A 71 1.89 -8.00 7.21
N LEU A 72 2.43 -8.06 5.98
CA LEU A 72 2.14 -7.12 4.90
C LEU A 72 1.85 -7.91 3.63
N GLY A 73 0.91 -7.45 2.83
CA GLY A 73 0.51 -8.11 1.59
C GLY A 73 0.05 -7.12 0.53
N ILE A 74 0.56 -7.28 -0.69
CA ILE A 74 0.09 -6.51 -1.84
C ILE A 74 -0.37 -7.46 -2.94
N THR A 75 -1.47 -7.13 -3.58
CA THR A 75 -1.85 -7.67 -4.89
C THR A 75 -1.86 -6.54 -5.88
N PHE A 76 -1.22 -6.74 -7.03
CA PHE A 76 -1.11 -5.71 -8.06
C PHE A 76 -1.13 -6.32 -9.47
N GLU A 77 -1.62 -5.52 -10.42
CA GLU A 77 -1.49 -5.81 -11.84
C GLU A 77 -0.26 -5.10 -12.41
N TYR A 78 0.59 -5.85 -13.11
CA TYR A 78 1.71 -5.36 -13.90
C TYR A 78 1.76 -6.10 -15.24
N GLU A 79 1.79 -5.37 -16.36
CA GLU A 79 1.76 -5.92 -17.71
C GLU A 79 0.62 -6.95 -17.94
N LYS A 80 -0.60 -6.63 -17.47
CA LYS A 80 -1.80 -7.49 -17.56
C LYS A 80 -1.68 -8.83 -16.84
N LYS A 81 -0.74 -8.93 -15.89
CA LYS A 81 -0.59 -10.08 -14.99
C LYS A 81 -0.78 -9.64 -13.57
N GLU A 82 -1.52 -10.44 -12.83
CA GLU A 82 -1.73 -10.27 -11.40
C GLU A 82 -0.62 -10.99 -10.62
N TYR A 83 -0.08 -10.29 -9.63
CA TYR A 83 0.88 -10.82 -8.66
C TYR A 83 0.35 -10.53 -7.26
N SER A 84 0.40 -11.53 -6.38
CA SER A 84 0.18 -11.34 -4.94
C SER A 84 1.46 -11.67 -4.19
N TYR A 85 1.88 -10.77 -3.32
CA TYR A 85 3.10 -10.89 -2.52
C TYR A 85 2.81 -10.60 -1.06
N ASP A 86 3.05 -11.60 -0.21
CA ASP A 86 2.88 -11.51 1.23
C ASP A 86 4.24 -11.68 1.93
N VAL A 87 4.53 -10.82 2.90
CA VAL A 87 5.75 -10.84 3.70
C VAL A 87 5.44 -10.73 5.18
N LYS A 88 6.30 -11.35 6.00
CA LYS A 88 6.33 -11.09 7.45
C LYS A 88 7.69 -10.56 7.85
N TYR A 89 7.69 -9.42 8.51
CA TYR A 89 8.90 -8.69 8.89
C TYR A 89 8.96 -8.52 10.41
N ASP A 90 10.03 -9.03 11.03
CA ASP A 90 10.29 -8.86 12.44
C ASP A 90 11.03 -7.54 12.68
N THR A 91 10.31 -6.59 13.28
CA THR A 91 10.81 -5.24 13.59
C THR A 91 11.89 -5.20 14.68
N LYS A 92 12.08 -6.27 15.47
CA LYS A 92 13.16 -6.36 16.47
C LYS A 92 14.47 -6.80 15.86
N THR A 93 14.43 -7.80 14.99
CA THR A 93 15.62 -8.38 14.35
C THR A 93 15.92 -7.75 13.00
N ASN A 94 14.99 -6.97 12.44
CA ASN A 94 15.02 -6.42 11.10
C ASN A 94 15.12 -7.50 10.01
N GLN A 95 14.37 -8.60 10.17
CA GLN A 95 14.42 -9.76 9.28
C GLN A 95 13.06 -10.13 8.69
N PHE A 96 13.07 -10.54 7.43
CA PHE A 96 11.96 -11.20 6.75
C PHE A 96 11.92 -12.67 7.16
N VAL A 97 10.92 -13.03 7.96
CA VAL A 97 10.73 -14.41 8.46
C VAL A 97 9.81 -15.22 7.56
N TYR A 98 9.10 -14.56 6.65
CA TYR A 98 8.22 -15.17 5.66
C TYR A 98 8.13 -14.31 4.40
N GLU A 99 8.09 -14.97 3.25
CA GLU A 99 7.83 -14.39 1.94
C GLU A 99 7.04 -15.41 1.09
N CYS A 100 6.01 -14.96 0.39
CA CYS A 100 5.26 -15.79 -0.55
C CYS A 100 4.82 -14.97 -1.75
N LEU A 101 5.25 -15.37 -2.94
CA LEU A 101 4.85 -14.77 -4.20
C LEU A 101 3.97 -15.75 -4.97
N THR A 102 2.80 -15.29 -5.39
CA THR A 102 1.89 -16.03 -6.25
C THR A 102 1.48 -15.22 -7.48
N SER A 103 1.08 -15.91 -8.55
CA SER A 103 0.45 -15.30 -9.73
C SER A 103 -0.62 -16.24 -10.25
N LYS A 104 -1.86 -15.76 -10.40
CA LYS A 104 -3.03 -16.56 -10.81
C LYS A 104 -3.21 -17.86 -10.00
N GLY A 105 -2.95 -17.80 -8.69
CA GLY A 105 -3.05 -18.95 -7.79
C GLY A 105 -1.82 -19.86 -7.75
N ASP A 106 -0.89 -19.74 -8.71
CA ASP A 106 0.36 -20.48 -8.69
C ASP A 106 1.37 -19.85 -7.74
N VAL A 107 1.94 -20.66 -6.84
CA VAL A 107 3.09 -20.24 -6.03
C VAL A 107 4.34 -20.17 -6.91
N LEU A 108 4.95 -18.98 -7.01
CA LEU A 108 6.21 -18.75 -7.72
C LEU A 108 7.41 -19.05 -6.81
N TYR A 109 7.34 -18.57 -5.57
CA TYR A 109 8.21 -19.01 -4.48
C TYR A 109 7.57 -18.78 -3.11
N LYS A 110 8.01 -19.54 -2.12
CA LYS A 110 7.66 -19.42 -0.71
C LYS A 110 8.89 -19.69 0.16
N LYS A 111 9.29 -18.69 0.95
CA LYS A 111 10.34 -18.78 1.96
C LYS A 111 9.69 -18.59 3.33
N ASP A 112 9.60 -19.63 4.13
CA ASP A 112 9.01 -19.60 5.47
C ASP A 112 10.02 -20.13 6.47
N LEU A 113 10.69 -19.22 7.19
CA LEU A 113 11.70 -19.58 8.18
C LEU A 113 11.09 -20.22 9.42
N LEU A 114 9.85 -19.86 9.75
CA LEU A 114 9.14 -20.33 10.94
C LEU A 114 8.78 -21.81 10.79
N ASN A 115 8.28 -22.20 9.62
CA ASN A 115 7.86 -23.56 9.32
C ASN A 115 8.89 -24.37 8.52
N ARG A 116 10.06 -23.77 8.20
CA ARG A 116 11.12 -24.35 7.36
C ARG A 116 10.63 -24.80 5.98
N ILE A 117 9.76 -24.00 5.36
CA ILE A 117 9.27 -24.27 4.00
C ILE A 117 10.08 -23.42 3.02
N PHE A 118 10.74 -24.08 2.08
CA PHE A 118 11.55 -23.45 1.04
C PHE A 118 11.14 -24.04 -0.31
N ASP A 119 10.31 -23.30 -1.03
CA ASP A 119 9.80 -23.74 -2.33
C ASP A 119 9.95 -22.63 -3.37
N CYS A 120 10.27 -23.01 -4.60
CA CYS A 120 10.44 -22.10 -5.72
C CYS A 120 10.34 -22.88 -7.03
N LYS A 121 9.72 -22.28 -8.05
CA LYS A 121 9.70 -22.84 -9.41
C LYS A 121 11.09 -22.95 -10.04
N ASP A 122 12.05 -22.15 -9.59
CA ASP A 122 13.45 -22.22 -10.00
C ASP A 122 14.27 -23.12 -9.05
N GLU A 123 14.71 -24.27 -9.56
CA GLU A 123 15.44 -25.27 -8.79
C GLU A 123 16.78 -24.78 -8.24
N GLN A 124 17.47 -23.90 -8.98
CA GLN A 124 18.70 -23.31 -8.47
C GLN A 124 18.40 -22.45 -7.25
N THR A 125 17.39 -21.59 -7.32
CA THR A 125 16.98 -20.78 -6.19
C THR A 125 16.56 -21.64 -5.01
N LYS A 126 15.70 -22.63 -5.24
CA LYS A 126 15.20 -23.55 -4.21
C LYS A 126 16.32 -24.21 -3.40
N LYS A 127 17.41 -24.63 -4.06
CA LYS A 127 18.58 -25.26 -3.40
C LYS A 127 19.30 -24.33 -2.42
N PHE A 128 19.32 -23.03 -2.70
CA PHE A 128 20.07 -22.06 -1.91
C PHE A 128 19.22 -21.27 -0.93
N MET A 129 17.89 -21.28 -1.06
CA MET A 129 16.95 -20.47 -0.27
C MET A 129 17.14 -20.53 1.25
N SER A 130 17.51 -21.69 1.78
CA SER A 130 17.70 -21.89 3.23
C SER A 130 18.99 -21.26 3.78
N TYR A 131 19.94 -20.89 2.92
CA TYR A 131 21.23 -20.31 3.31
C TYR A 131 21.29 -18.79 3.14
N ILE A 132 20.27 -18.19 2.54
CA ILE A 132 20.26 -16.76 2.22
C ILE A 132 19.89 -15.97 3.47
N ALA A 133 20.62 -14.89 3.69
CA ALA A 133 20.32 -13.92 4.73
C ALA A 133 18.87 -13.38 4.59
N SER A 134 18.33 -12.88 5.68
CA SER A 134 16.91 -12.51 5.76
C SER A 134 16.71 -11.05 6.11
N ASP A 135 17.75 -10.23 5.99
CA ASP A 135 17.72 -8.77 6.13
C ASP A 135 17.07 -8.08 4.92
N ASN A 136 17.01 -8.73 3.75
CA ASN A 136 16.26 -8.29 2.57
C ASN A 136 15.40 -9.44 1.99
N VAL A 137 14.46 -9.07 1.11
CA VAL A 137 13.61 -10.03 0.38
C VAL A 137 14.40 -10.83 -0.65
N LEU A 138 13.95 -12.06 -0.91
CA LEU A 138 14.67 -13.10 -1.66
C LEU A 138 15.14 -12.64 -3.05
N PHE A 139 14.28 -11.96 -3.80
CA PHE A 139 14.56 -11.55 -5.17
C PHE A 139 15.63 -10.44 -5.26
N HIS A 140 16.01 -9.80 -4.15
CA HIS A 140 17.17 -8.89 -4.12
C HIS A 140 18.50 -9.60 -3.94
N PHE A 141 18.51 -10.80 -3.34
CA PHE A 141 19.72 -11.58 -3.09
C PHE A 141 20.08 -12.54 -4.22
N MET A 142 19.07 -13.15 -4.85
CA MET A 142 19.28 -14.20 -5.83
C MET A 142 19.46 -13.64 -7.24
N ASP A 143 20.53 -14.08 -7.91
CA ASP A 143 20.88 -13.60 -9.26
C ASP A 143 20.56 -14.60 -10.38
N THR A 144 19.78 -15.64 -10.07
CA THR A 144 19.23 -16.52 -11.10
C THR A 144 18.39 -15.70 -12.07
N LYS A 145 18.31 -16.13 -13.34
CA LYS A 145 17.50 -15.43 -14.34
C LYS A 145 16.05 -15.23 -13.83
N TYR A 146 15.49 -16.29 -13.24
CA TYR A 146 14.15 -16.28 -12.67
C TYR A 146 13.95 -15.19 -11.61
N MET A 147 14.93 -15.01 -10.71
CA MET A 147 14.86 -14.00 -9.65
C MET A 147 15.11 -12.60 -10.17
N ARG A 148 15.95 -12.43 -11.20
CA ARG A 148 16.11 -11.15 -11.90
C ARG A 148 14.82 -10.69 -12.58
N ASP A 149 14.11 -11.61 -13.25
CA ASP A 149 12.82 -11.31 -13.89
C ASP A 149 11.77 -10.87 -12.84
N ILE A 150 11.70 -11.57 -11.70
CA ILE A 150 10.84 -11.18 -10.57
C ILE A 150 11.23 -9.80 -10.03
N LYS A 151 12.52 -9.58 -9.77
CA LYS A 151 13.03 -8.31 -9.28
C LYS A 151 12.67 -7.16 -10.21
N GLU A 152 12.78 -7.36 -11.52
CA GLU A 152 12.42 -6.35 -12.52
C GLU A 152 10.95 -5.97 -12.43
N ILE A 153 10.03 -6.94 -12.34
CA ILE A 153 8.59 -6.69 -12.16
C ILE A 153 8.33 -5.85 -10.91
N PHE A 154 8.89 -6.27 -9.77
CA PHE A 154 8.63 -5.63 -8.47
C PHE A 154 9.23 -4.24 -8.38
N VAL A 155 10.46 -4.06 -8.84
CA VAL A 155 11.13 -2.75 -8.85
C VAL A 155 10.46 -1.80 -9.83
N SER A 156 10.05 -2.28 -11.01
CA SER A 156 9.34 -1.45 -12.00
C SER A 156 7.97 -1.02 -11.47
N PHE A 157 7.19 -1.95 -10.90
CA PHE A 157 5.94 -1.62 -10.24
C PHE A 157 6.12 -0.60 -9.11
N ALA A 158 7.11 -0.81 -8.23
CA ALA A 158 7.37 0.10 -7.12
C ALA A 158 7.77 1.52 -7.56
N LYS A 159 8.47 1.65 -8.70
CA LYS A 159 8.82 2.93 -9.31
C LYS A 159 7.63 3.68 -9.91
N MET A 160 6.52 2.99 -10.20
CA MET A 160 5.29 3.64 -10.67
C MET A 160 4.55 4.35 -9.54
N ILE A 161 4.82 4.02 -8.27
CA ILE A 161 4.13 4.59 -7.12
C ILE A 161 4.78 5.91 -6.72
N ASP A 162 4.02 7.00 -6.70
CA ASP A 162 4.44 8.31 -6.16
C ASP A 162 3.61 8.63 -4.92
N ILE A 163 4.28 8.91 -3.79
CA ILE A 163 3.64 9.19 -2.51
C ILE A 163 3.89 10.64 -2.14
N ILE A 164 2.81 11.37 -1.84
CA ILE A 164 2.81 12.79 -1.52
C ILE A 164 2.22 12.97 -0.12
N ASN A 165 2.88 13.78 0.70
CA ASN A 165 2.32 14.27 1.95
C ASN A 165 2.12 15.79 1.87
N THR A 166 0.88 16.25 1.95
CA THR A 166 0.53 17.67 1.81
C THR A 166 0.75 18.45 3.10
N ASN A 167 0.83 17.81 4.28
CA ASN A 167 1.02 18.48 5.57
C ASN A 167 2.32 19.29 5.66
N GLN A 168 3.28 19.00 4.77
CA GLN A 168 4.55 19.73 4.67
C GLN A 168 4.45 20.98 3.79
N TRP A 169 3.27 21.26 3.22
CA TRP A 169 3.05 22.38 2.32
C TRP A 169 2.25 23.46 3.03
N ASN A 170 2.76 24.70 2.98
CA ASN A 170 1.94 25.86 3.35
C ASN A 170 0.78 25.97 2.34
N VAL A 171 -0.42 26.28 2.83
CA VAL A 171 -1.72 26.29 2.12
C VAL A 171 -1.64 26.81 0.67
N SER A 172 -0.99 27.95 0.44
CA SER A 172 -0.89 28.57 -0.91
C SER A 172 0.02 27.82 -1.89
N SER A 173 0.99 27.05 -1.38
CA SER A 173 1.98 26.32 -2.19
C SER A 173 1.61 24.86 -2.47
N GLY A 174 0.67 24.30 -1.70
CA GLY A 174 0.30 22.89 -1.79
C GLY A 174 -0.48 22.56 -3.07
N ALA A 175 -1.55 23.34 -3.34
CA ALA A 175 -2.33 23.22 -4.57
C ALA A 175 -1.45 23.35 -5.81
N GLU A 176 -0.60 24.38 -5.85
CA GLU A 176 0.25 24.68 -7.00
C GLU A 176 1.27 23.56 -7.24
N LYS A 177 1.90 23.04 -6.18
CA LYS A 177 2.81 21.89 -6.26
C LYS A 177 2.11 20.65 -6.80
N LEU A 178 0.92 20.34 -6.30
CA LEU A 178 0.15 19.17 -6.75
C LEU A 178 -0.27 19.30 -8.21
N ILE A 179 -0.82 20.46 -8.61
CA ILE A 179 -1.19 20.74 -10.00
C ILE A 179 0.03 20.63 -10.91
N LYS A 180 1.18 21.16 -10.50
CA LYS A 180 2.43 21.07 -11.27
C LYS A 180 2.88 19.62 -11.42
N LEU A 181 2.78 18.81 -10.37
CA LEU A 181 3.10 17.39 -10.45
C LEU A 181 2.15 16.67 -11.42
N LEU A 182 0.84 16.85 -11.27
CA LEU A 182 -0.16 16.20 -12.12
C LEU A 182 0.02 16.53 -13.61
N LYS A 183 0.36 17.79 -13.94
CA LYS A 183 0.63 18.21 -15.33
C LYS A 183 1.79 17.47 -16.01
N HIS A 184 2.73 16.96 -15.23
CA HIS A 184 3.92 16.25 -15.72
C HIS A 184 3.94 14.77 -15.34
N LEU A 185 2.87 14.28 -14.72
CA LEU A 185 2.78 12.91 -14.25
C LEU A 185 2.56 11.98 -15.44
N ASP A 186 3.43 10.98 -15.56
CA ASP A 186 3.25 9.91 -16.54
C ASP A 186 1.93 9.18 -16.24
N PRO A 187 1.04 8.97 -17.23
CA PRO A 187 -0.23 8.29 -17.03
C PRO A 187 -0.13 6.88 -16.44
N GLN A 188 1.03 6.23 -16.50
CA GLN A 188 1.25 4.93 -15.87
C GLN A 188 1.50 5.00 -14.36
N ARG A 189 1.67 6.20 -13.79
CA ARG A 189 1.94 6.37 -12.36
C ARG A 189 0.72 6.07 -11.51
N ILE A 190 0.98 5.63 -10.28
CA ILE A 190 0.01 5.45 -9.21
C ILE A 190 0.30 6.54 -8.19
N LEU A 191 -0.68 7.40 -7.93
CA LEU A 191 -0.53 8.54 -7.04
C LEU A 191 -1.17 8.24 -5.68
N ILE A 192 -0.39 8.37 -4.61
CA ILE A 192 -0.85 8.21 -3.24
C ILE A 192 -0.72 9.57 -2.54
N VAL A 193 -1.83 10.15 -2.07
CA VAL A 193 -1.82 11.49 -1.43
C VAL A 193 -2.35 11.43 0.00
N ASP A 194 -1.51 11.74 0.96
CA ASP A 194 -1.93 11.94 2.36
C ASP A 194 -2.44 13.38 2.53
N ASN A 195 -3.68 13.51 3.01
CA ASN A 195 -4.38 14.77 3.31
C ASN A 195 -4.59 15.69 2.09
N LEU A 196 -5.20 15.15 1.02
CA LEU A 196 -5.36 15.87 -0.27
C LEU A 196 -6.02 17.23 -0.13
N ASP A 197 -6.99 17.35 0.76
CA ASP A 197 -7.86 18.50 0.97
C ASP A 197 -7.34 19.49 2.03
N ASP A 198 -6.15 19.27 2.57
CA ASP A 198 -5.55 20.17 3.56
C ASP A 198 -5.33 21.57 2.97
N GLY A 199 -6.08 22.54 3.49
CA GLY A 199 -6.06 23.93 3.02
C GLY A 199 -6.67 24.15 1.64
N LEU A 200 -7.36 23.17 1.03
CA LEU A 200 -7.98 23.29 -0.29
C LEU A 200 -9.50 23.28 -0.21
N ASP A 201 -10.14 24.15 -0.98
CA ASP A 201 -11.59 24.09 -1.17
C ASP A 201 -11.99 22.87 -2.01
N SER A 202 -13.17 22.30 -1.74
CA SER A 202 -13.70 21.14 -2.47
C SER A 202 -13.78 21.35 -3.98
N GLU A 203 -14.05 22.57 -4.47
CA GLU A 203 -14.08 22.87 -5.90
C GLU A 203 -12.68 22.72 -6.54
N VAL A 204 -11.63 23.11 -5.80
CA VAL A 204 -10.24 22.95 -6.24
C VAL A 204 -9.86 21.47 -6.25
N VAL A 205 -10.24 20.73 -5.22
CA VAL A 205 -9.98 19.28 -5.15
C VAL A 205 -10.67 18.55 -6.30
N ASN A 206 -11.94 18.86 -6.60
CA ASN A 206 -12.65 18.24 -7.72
C ASN A 206 -11.96 18.52 -9.06
N LYS A 207 -11.50 19.76 -9.31
CA LYS A 207 -10.70 20.07 -10.52
C LYS A 207 -9.40 19.28 -10.58
N ILE A 208 -8.72 19.08 -9.44
CA ILE A 208 -7.50 18.28 -9.35
C ILE A 208 -7.77 16.82 -9.73
N LEU A 209 -8.88 16.24 -9.25
CA LEU A 209 -9.29 14.88 -9.59
C LEU A 209 -9.60 14.74 -11.09
N GLU A 210 -10.33 15.71 -11.67
CA GLU A 210 -10.63 15.74 -13.11
C GLU A 210 -9.38 15.87 -13.99
N MET A 211 -8.37 16.60 -13.52
CA MET A 211 -7.10 16.78 -14.24
C MET A 211 -6.14 15.60 -14.13
N SER A 212 -6.38 14.68 -13.19
CA SER A 212 -5.44 13.59 -12.94
C SER A 212 -5.39 12.62 -14.11
N THR A 213 -4.19 12.43 -14.67
CA THR A 213 -3.93 11.45 -15.74
C THR A 213 -3.37 10.13 -15.20
N SER A 214 -3.12 10.03 -13.90
CA SER A 214 -2.55 8.84 -13.26
C SER A 214 -3.40 7.59 -13.52
N SER A 215 -2.76 6.44 -13.60
CA SER A 215 -3.43 5.15 -13.73
C SER A 215 -4.35 4.84 -12.55
N GLN A 216 -3.99 5.32 -11.36
CA GLN A 216 -4.75 5.17 -10.13
C GLN A 216 -4.31 6.24 -9.14
N MET A 217 -5.27 6.85 -8.44
CA MET A 217 -5.08 7.86 -7.42
C MET A 217 -5.82 7.44 -6.15
N ILE A 218 -5.08 7.25 -5.06
CA ILE A 218 -5.63 6.90 -3.74
C ILE A 218 -5.25 8.02 -2.79
N PHE A 219 -6.22 8.57 -2.06
CA PHE A 219 -5.94 9.70 -1.19
C PHE A 219 -6.74 9.69 0.10
N VAL A 220 -6.17 10.31 1.13
CA VAL A 220 -6.86 10.59 2.39
C VAL A 220 -7.51 11.96 2.31
N ALA A 221 -8.79 12.04 2.69
CA ALA A 221 -9.54 13.29 2.79
C ALA A 221 -10.29 13.39 4.12
N TYR A 222 -10.57 14.61 4.57
CA TYR A 222 -11.37 14.92 5.76
C TYR A 222 -12.67 15.66 5.44
N ASN A 223 -12.66 16.42 4.34
CA ASN A 223 -13.79 17.12 3.78
C ASN A 223 -14.63 16.15 2.96
N THR A 224 -15.73 15.71 3.55
CA THR A 224 -16.70 14.79 2.95
C THR A 224 -17.50 15.42 1.80
N SER A 225 -17.28 16.69 1.48
CA SER A 225 -17.90 17.37 0.33
C SER A 225 -17.23 16.99 -1.00
N ILE A 226 -16.18 16.15 -0.99
CA ILE A 226 -15.56 15.61 -2.19
C ILE A 226 -16.37 14.38 -2.63
N LEU A 227 -17.19 14.57 -3.67
CA LEU A 227 -18.14 13.57 -4.16
C LEU A 227 -17.69 12.90 -5.46
N ASN A 228 -16.71 13.46 -6.17
CA ASN A 228 -16.32 13.02 -7.52
C ASN A 228 -15.19 11.97 -7.47
N CYS A 229 -15.46 10.83 -6.83
CA CYS A 229 -14.54 9.69 -6.78
C CYS A 229 -15.25 8.43 -7.28
N ASP A 230 -14.48 7.52 -7.86
CA ASP A 230 -15.00 6.24 -8.31
C ASP A 230 -15.27 5.28 -7.14
N ASP A 231 -14.51 5.42 -6.05
CA ASP A 231 -14.60 4.56 -4.87
C ASP A 231 -14.38 5.33 -3.56
N PHE A 232 -15.07 4.90 -2.50
CA PHE A 232 -15.03 5.49 -1.18
C PHE A 232 -14.75 4.45 -0.12
N TRP A 233 -13.75 4.72 0.70
CA TRP A 233 -13.40 3.88 1.84
C TRP A 233 -13.53 4.65 3.14
N PHE A 234 -13.94 3.95 4.19
CA PHE A 234 -13.97 4.48 5.55
C PHE A 234 -13.10 3.65 6.46
N VAL A 235 -12.19 4.32 7.16
CA VAL A 235 -11.37 3.75 8.22
C VAL A 235 -11.97 4.16 9.55
N HIS A 236 -12.43 3.16 10.31
CA HIS A 236 -12.96 3.33 11.66
C HIS A 236 -12.03 2.66 12.67
N ARG A 237 -11.94 3.22 13.87
CA ARG A 237 -11.22 2.58 14.98
C ARG A 237 -12.13 2.44 16.18
N GLU A 238 -12.30 1.20 16.62
CA GLU A 238 -12.99 0.87 17.87
C GLU A 238 -12.00 0.19 18.80
N ASN A 239 -11.74 0.80 19.96
CA ASN A 239 -10.73 0.33 20.91
C ASN A 239 -9.34 0.16 20.25
N GLU A 240 -8.82 -1.07 20.26
CA GLU A 240 -7.51 -1.45 19.70
C GLU A 240 -7.61 -1.95 18.25
N ASN A 241 -8.81 -2.02 17.68
CA ASN A 241 -9.05 -2.57 16.35
C ASN A 241 -9.37 -1.48 15.34
N VAL A 242 -8.84 -1.66 14.13
CA VAL A 242 -9.14 -0.81 12.99
C VAL A 242 -9.96 -1.63 12.01
N TYR A 243 -11.02 -1.03 11.50
CA TYR A 243 -11.90 -1.58 10.49
C TYR A 243 -11.84 -0.70 9.25
N VAL A 244 -11.92 -1.36 8.10
CA VAL A 244 -11.96 -0.71 6.79
C VAL A 244 -13.19 -1.18 6.06
N TYR A 245 -13.94 -0.24 5.51
CA TYR A 245 -15.19 -0.50 4.79
C TYR A 245 -15.13 0.21 3.44
N SER A 246 -15.61 -0.45 2.39
CA SER A 246 -15.82 0.16 1.07
C SER A 246 -17.28 0.54 0.89
N PHE A 247 -17.53 1.60 0.13
CA PHE A 247 -18.85 2.10 -0.19
C PHE A 247 -18.91 2.58 -1.63
N ASP A 248 -20.03 2.28 -2.29
CA ASP A 248 -20.30 2.78 -3.64
C ASP A 248 -20.75 4.26 -3.64
N ASN A 249 -21.01 4.85 -2.46
CA ASN A 249 -21.45 6.23 -2.29
C ASN A 249 -21.00 6.81 -0.93
N VAL A 250 -20.58 8.07 -0.94
CA VAL A 250 -20.17 8.89 0.20
C VAL A 250 -21.30 9.15 1.22
N ASP A 251 -22.57 9.06 0.85
CA ASP A 251 -23.68 9.21 1.82
C ASP A 251 -23.59 8.17 2.96
N ASN A 252 -23.16 6.95 2.64
CA ASN A 252 -22.95 5.89 3.64
C ASN A 252 -21.75 6.19 4.56
N VAL A 253 -20.71 6.83 4.01
CA VAL A 253 -19.57 7.34 4.80
C VAL A 253 -20.06 8.41 5.79
N MET A 254 -20.95 9.30 5.34
CA MET A 254 -21.54 10.35 6.18
C MET A 254 -22.42 9.81 7.29
N GLU A 255 -23.15 8.73 7.06
CA GLU A 255 -23.89 8.05 8.12
C GLU A 255 -22.97 7.50 9.22
N LEU A 256 -21.80 6.98 8.87
CA LEU A 256 -20.84 6.49 9.85
C LEU A 256 -20.24 7.62 10.68
N TYR A 257 -19.90 8.75 10.05
CA TYR A 257 -19.46 9.94 10.79
C TYR A 257 -20.50 10.46 11.78
N LYS A 258 -21.81 10.29 11.52
CA LYS A 258 -22.88 10.69 12.46
C LYS A 258 -23.03 9.75 13.65
N ARG A 259 -22.48 8.53 13.59
CA ARG A 259 -22.59 7.50 14.64
C ARG A 259 -21.40 7.52 15.61
N GLU A 260 -20.36 8.30 15.30
CA GLU A 260 -19.20 8.56 16.16
C GLU A 260 -19.35 9.86 16.96
#